data_AF-D7M361-F1
#
_entry.id   AF-D7M361-F1
#
_cell.length_a   1.000
_cell.length_b   1.000
_cell.length_c   1.000
_cell.angle_alpha   90.00
_cell.angle_beta   90.00
_cell.angle_gamma   90.00
#
_symmetry.space_group_name_H-M   'P 1'
#
loop_
_entity.id
_entity.type
_entity.pdbx_description
1 polymer ?
#
loop_
_entity_poly.entity_id
_entity_poly.type
_entity_poly.pdbx_seq_one_letter_code
_entity_poly.pdbx_strand_id
1 'polypeptide(L)'
;MARIVAHDLHVDLFRPRFTTDQHLQYRLTNRSGDHISSESDGTKILWSYTEGLRKLLNYIKTKYNNPTIYITETGFDDYEDGTVTREEIIEDTKRIEYHQKHLRQLQKAIMKENFTINE
;
A
#
# COMPACT_ATOMS: atom_id res chain seq x y z
N MET A 1 0.34 1.41 1.36
CA MET A 1 -0.77 1.07 0.43
C MET A 1 -0.62 -0.38 -0.03
N ALA A 2 -1.60 -0.92 -0.75
CA ALA A 2 -1.60 -2.28 -1.29
C ALA A 2 -2.34 -2.34 -2.64
N ARG A 3 -2.16 -3.42 -3.40
CA ARG A 3 -2.81 -3.67 -4.69
C ARG A 3 -2.96 -5.17 -4.93
N ILE A 4 -3.99 -5.54 -5.70
CA ILE A 4 -4.19 -6.91 -6.16
C ILE A 4 -3.49 -7.10 -7.51
N VAL A 5 -2.67 -8.15 -7.59
CA VAL A 5 -1.94 -8.53 -8.80
C VAL A 5 -2.15 -10.01 -9.10
N ALA A 6 -2.13 -10.35 -10.38
CA ALA A 6 -2.08 -11.73 -10.87
C ALA A 6 -0.88 -11.89 -11.80
N HIS A 7 -0.33 -13.11 -11.86
CA HIS A 7 0.75 -13.39 -12.81
C HIS A 7 0.22 -13.32 -14.25
N ASP A 8 0.99 -12.67 -15.13
CA ASP A 8 0.74 -12.66 -16.57
C ASP A 8 1.68 -13.64 -17.28
N LEU A 9 1.10 -14.61 -17.98
CA LEU A 9 1.84 -15.59 -18.78
C LEU A 9 2.03 -15.16 -20.25
N HIS A 10 1.32 -14.12 -20.70
CA HIS A 10 1.26 -13.74 -22.12
C HIS A 10 1.67 -12.28 -22.32
N VAL A 11 2.94 -11.99 -22.05
CA VAL A 11 3.51 -10.65 -22.20
C VAL A 11 4.02 -10.44 -23.63
N ASP A 12 3.58 -9.37 -24.29
CA ASP A 12 4.12 -8.94 -25.59
C ASP A 12 5.47 -8.23 -25.40
N LEU A 13 6.56 -8.95 -25.68
CA LEU A 13 7.94 -8.45 -25.55
C LEU A 13 8.28 -7.33 -26.54
N PHE A 14 7.48 -7.13 -27.59
CA PHE A 14 7.70 -6.05 -28.57
C PHE A 14 7.06 -4.72 -28.14
N ARG A 15 6.34 -4.69 -27.02
CA ARG A 15 5.69 -3.48 -26.48
C ARG A 15 6.08 -3.25 -25.02
N PRO A 16 7.31 -2.76 -24.77
CA PRO A 16 7.80 -2.53 -23.40
C PRO A 16 6.93 -1.48 -22.69
N ARG A 17 6.39 -1.88 -21.54
CA ARG A 17 5.60 -1.08 -20.61
C ARG A 17 5.97 -1.50 -19.19
N PHE A 18 5.73 -0.63 -18.22
CA PHE A 18 5.91 -0.98 -16.80
C PHE A 18 5.24 -2.30 -16.40
N THR A 19 4.07 -2.61 -16.97
CA THR A 19 3.35 -3.87 -16.71
C THR A 19 3.93 -5.08 -17.42
N THR A 20 4.56 -4.91 -18.60
CA THR A 20 5.20 -6.03 -19.30
C THR A 20 6.47 -6.46 -18.59
N ASP A 21 7.25 -5.53 -18.04
CA ASP A 21 8.50 -5.85 -17.34
C ASP A 21 8.27 -6.66 -16.06
N GLN A 22 7.15 -6.41 -15.38
CA GLN A 22 6.84 -7.09 -14.13
C GLN A 22 6.23 -8.48 -14.33
N HIS A 23 5.75 -8.83 -15.53
CA HIS A 23 4.98 -10.05 -15.79
C HIS A 23 3.75 -10.18 -14.85
N LEU A 24 3.12 -9.04 -14.57
CA LEU A 24 1.98 -8.92 -13.67
C LEU A 24 0.81 -8.18 -14.32
N GLN A 25 -0.39 -8.65 -14.01
CA GLN A 25 -1.65 -8.03 -14.34
C GLN A 25 -2.24 -7.37 -13.09
N TYR A 26 -2.47 -6.05 -13.15
CA TYR A 26 -3.15 -5.33 -12.07
C TYR A 26 -4.65 -5.62 -12.09
N ARG A 27 -5.23 -5.79 -10.90
CA ARG A 27 -6.65 -6.09 -10.71
C ARG A 27 -7.24 -5.17 -9.64
N LEU A 28 -8.48 -4.76 -9.86
CA LEU A 28 -9.26 -3.97 -8.89
C LEU A 28 -9.85 -4.84 -7.77
N THR A 29 -10.10 -6.12 -8.08
CA THR A 29 -10.78 -7.08 -7.22
C THR A 29 -10.01 -8.39 -7.13
N ASN A 30 -10.22 -9.11 -6.04
CA ASN A 30 -9.68 -10.46 -5.85
C ASN A 30 -10.47 -11.47 -6.72
N ARG A 31 -10.13 -12.76 -6.62
CA ARG A 31 -10.83 -13.83 -7.36
C ARG A 31 -12.33 -13.95 -7.02
N SER A 32 -12.72 -13.50 -5.84
CA SER A 32 -14.11 -13.51 -5.36
C SER A 32 -14.89 -12.26 -5.78
N GLY A 33 -14.22 -11.27 -6.38
CA GLY A 33 -14.83 -9.98 -6.74
C GLY A 33 -14.73 -8.90 -5.65
N ASP A 34 -14.05 -9.15 -4.53
CA ASP A 34 -13.92 -8.15 -3.46
C ASP A 34 -12.80 -7.16 -3.74
N HIS A 35 -13.06 -5.89 -3.43
CA HIS A 35 -12.04 -4.85 -3.38
C HIS A 35 -11.16 -4.99 -2.14
N ILE A 36 -9.90 -4.57 -2.24
CA ILE A 36 -8.98 -4.55 -1.10
C ILE A 36 -9.35 -3.46 -0.06
N SER A 37 -9.86 -2.33 -0.55
CA SER A 37 -10.31 -1.18 0.22
C SER A 37 -11.15 -0.27 -0.68
N SER A 38 -12.03 0.53 -0.07
CA SER A 38 -12.74 1.63 -0.74
C SER A 38 -11.89 2.90 -0.86
N GLU A 39 -10.77 2.99 -0.13
CA GLU A 39 -9.87 4.14 -0.14
C GLU A 39 -8.70 3.87 -1.11
N SER A 40 -8.59 4.66 -2.18
CA SER A 40 -7.44 4.63 -3.11
C SER A 40 -6.67 5.94 -3.10
N ASP A 41 -5.41 5.88 -3.51
CA ASP A 41 -4.64 7.05 -3.89
C ASP A 41 -5.31 7.82 -5.04
N GLY A 42 -4.82 9.04 -5.30
CA GLY A 42 -5.40 9.90 -6.32
C GLY A 42 -5.30 9.33 -7.76
N THR A 43 -4.25 8.54 -8.04
CA THR A 43 -4.10 7.86 -9.34
C THR A 43 -4.93 6.57 -9.48
N LYS A 44 -5.61 6.15 -8.41
CA LYS A 44 -6.31 4.84 -8.29
C LYS A 44 -5.41 3.66 -8.61
N ILE A 45 -4.11 3.84 -8.40
CA ILE A 45 -3.13 2.80 -8.59
C ILE A 45 -3.04 1.96 -7.33
N LEU A 46 -2.93 2.58 -6.17
CA LEU A 46 -2.73 1.89 -4.91
C LEU A 46 -3.87 2.17 -3.94
N TRP A 47 -4.15 1.22 -3.06
CA TRP A 47 -5.25 1.31 -2.10
C TRP A 47 -4.73 1.44 -0.67
N SER A 48 -5.37 2.29 0.12
CA SER A 48 -5.16 2.39 1.56
C SER A 48 -5.74 1.15 2.23
N TYR A 49 -4.87 0.20 2.59
CA TYR A 49 -5.25 -0.99 3.33
C TYR A 49 -4.66 -0.95 4.74
N THR A 50 -5.36 -0.26 5.63
CA THR A 50 -4.89 0.07 6.99
C THR A 50 -4.39 -1.15 7.75
N GLU A 51 -5.15 -2.24 7.81
CA GLU A 51 -4.73 -3.46 8.53
C GLU A 51 -3.60 -4.23 7.86
N GLY A 52 -3.35 -3.96 6.57
CA GLY A 52 -2.37 -4.66 5.75
C GLY A 52 -0.96 -4.57 6.32
N LEU A 53 -0.56 -3.39 6.82
CA LEU A 53 0.76 -3.20 7.41
C LEU A 53 0.99 -4.13 8.61
N ARG A 54 0.04 -4.17 9.56
CA ARG A 54 0.15 -5.07 10.72
C ARG A 54 0.13 -6.55 10.33
N LYS A 55 -0.74 -6.93 9.37
CA LYS A 55 -0.78 -8.31 8.85
C LYS A 55 0.55 -8.70 8.18
N LEU A 56 1.15 -7.80 7.42
CA LEU A 56 2.45 -8.02 6.78
C LEU A 56 3.57 -8.18 7.81
N LEU A 57 3.63 -7.30 8.81
CA LEU A 57 4.62 -7.41 9.89
C LEU A 57 4.48 -8.77 10.61
N ASN A 58 3.27 -9.16 10.99
CA ASN A 58 2.99 -10.47 11.60
C ASN A 58 3.44 -11.66 10.74
N TYR A 59 3.20 -11.57 9.43
CA TYR A 59 3.67 -12.58 8.50
C TYR A 59 5.21 -12.64 8.50
N ILE A 60 5.89 -11.50 8.36
CA ILE A 60 7.36 -11.43 8.32
C ILE A 60 7.94 -12.03 9.61
N LYS A 61 7.40 -11.63 10.76
CA LYS A 61 7.81 -12.17 12.06
C LYS A 61 7.69 -13.68 12.13
N THR A 62 6.54 -14.22 11.76
CA THR A 62 6.26 -15.66 11.85
C THR A 62 7.10 -16.45 10.84
N LYS A 63 7.26 -15.92 9.63
CA LYS A 63 7.92 -16.61 8.53
C LYS A 63 9.44 -16.55 8.61
N TYR A 64 9.99 -15.45 9.14
CA TYR A 64 11.43 -15.16 9.12
C TYR A 64 12.05 -15.01 10.52
N ASN A 65 11.42 -15.61 11.54
CA ASN A 65 11.93 -15.67 12.91
C ASN A 65 12.18 -14.29 13.56
N ASN A 66 11.21 -13.38 13.40
CA ASN A 66 11.21 -12.05 14.03
C ASN A 66 12.51 -11.24 13.82
N PRO A 67 12.91 -10.96 12.56
CA PRO A 67 14.09 -10.13 12.33
C PRO A 67 13.80 -8.68 12.76
N THR A 68 14.86 -7.87 12.93
CA THR A 68 14.70 -6.41 13.01
C THR A 68 14.15 -5.90 11.68
N ILE A 69 13.10 -5.07 11.74
CA ILE A 69 12.43 -4.55 10.55
C ILE A 69 12.63 -3.03 10.49
N TYR A 70 13.01 -2.54 9.31
CA TYR A 70 13.03 -1.13 8.96
C TYR A 70 11.95 -0.87 7.90
N ILE A 71 11.04 0.06 8.17
CA ILE A 71 10.05 0.50 7.18
C ILE A 71 10.65 1.72 6.49
N THR A 72 11.28 1.51 5.34
CA THR A 72 11.94 2.59 4.60
C THR A 72 10.95 3.48 3.87
N GLU A 73 9.78 2.96 3.49
CA GLU A 73 8.78 3.71 2.72
C GLU A 73 7.33 3.37 3.13
N THR A 74 6.53 4.42 3.27
CA THR A 74 5.07 4.38 3.32
C THR A 74 4.52 5.74 2.91
N GLY A 75 3.42 5.78 2.16
CA GLY A 75 2.87 7.06 1.74
C GLY A 75 1.45 6.95 1.20
N PHE A 76 0.83 8.11 1.05
CA PHE A 76 -0.45 8.30 0.36
C PHE A 76 -0.31 9.41 -0.67
N ASP A 77 -0.50 9.06 -1.93
CA ASP A 77 -0.52 10.02 -3.02
C ASP A 77 -1.91 10.65 -3.08
N ASP A 78 -1.93 11.98 -3.00
CA ASP A 78 -3.15 12.78 -3.16
C ASP A 78 -2.99 13.54 -4.47
N TYR A 79 -2.94 12.77 -5.56
CA TYR A 79 -2.73 13.28 -6.91
C TYR A 79 -3.75 14.37 -7.22
N GLU A 80 -3.23 15.48 -7.73
CA GLU A 80 -3.97 16.66 -8.10
C GLU A 80 -3.73 16.93 -9.60
N ASP A 81 -4.80 17.15 -10.37
CA ASP A 81 -4.74 17.40 -11.82
C ASP A 81 -4.56 18.88 -12.17
N GLY A 82 -4.37 19.73 -11.16
CA GLY A 82 -4.15 21.16 -11.29
C GLY A 82 -5.44 21.96 -11.37
N THR A 83 -6.56 21.37 -10.95
CA THR A 83 -7.88 22.02 -10.98
C THR A 83 -8.26 22.62 -9.63
N VAL A 84 -7.67 22.17 -8.52
CA VAL A 84 -7.92 22.71 -7.19
C VAL A 84 -7.01 23.88 -6.84
N THR A 85 -7.46 24.73 -5.92
CA THR A 85 -6.73 25.89 -5.44
C THR A 85 -5.54 25.51 -4.56
N ARG A 86 -4.58 26.43 -4.40
CA ARG A 86 -3.46 26.22 -3.47
C ARG A 86 -3.95 25.95 -2.05
N GLU A 87 -5.00 26.65 -1.63
CA GLU A 87 -5.63 26.52 -0.31
C GLU A 87 -6.20 25.11 -0.10
N GLU A 88 -6.78 24.50 -1.13
CA GLU A 88 -7.24 23.10 -1.08
C GLU A 88 -6.06 22.11 -1.07
N ILE A 89 -4.99 22.36 -1.83
CA ILE A 89 -3.79 21.48 -1.85
C ILE A 89 -3.13 21.39 -0.47
N ILE A 90 -3.06 22.50 0.27
CA ILE A 90 -2.45 22.50 1.60
C ILE A 90 -3.32 21.80 2.65
N GLU A 91 -4.62 21.62 2.39
CA GLU A 91 -5.55 20.86 3.22
C GLU A 91 -5.45 19.34 2.94
N ASP A 92 -4.26 18.79 3.19
CA ASP A 92 -3.85 17.39 2.90
C ASP A 92 -4.45 16.35 3.88
N THR A 93 -5.77 16.39 4.03
CA THR A 93 -6.52 15.57 5.00
C THR A 93 -6.39 14.07 4.74
N LYS A 94 -6.38 13.65 3.46
CA LYS A 94 -6.28 12.23 3.11
C LYS A 94 -4.94 11.61 3.49
N ARG A 95 -3.82 12.33 3.24
CA ARG A 95 -2.49 11.84 3.62
C ARG A 95 -2.32 11.83 5.13
N ILE A 96 -2.82 12.84 5.83
CA ILE A 96 -2.86 12.87 7.30
C ILE A 96 -3.60 11.65 7.84
N GLU A 97 -4.82 11.38 7.35
CA GLU A 97 -5.61 10.24 7.78
C GLU A 97 -4.92 8.91 7.50
N TYR A 98 -4.32 8.75 6.30
CA TYR A 98 -3.57 7.56 5.94
C TYR A 98 -2.46 7.28 6.95
N HIS A 99 -1.63 8.28 7.25
CA HIS A 99 -0.53 8.13 8.20
C HIS A 99 -1.06 7.82 9.60
N GLN A 100 -2.08 8.52 10.09
CA GLN A 100 -2.68 8.23 11.40
C GLN A 100 -3.20 6.79 11.49
N LYS A 101 -3.94 6.33 10.47
CA LYS A 101 -4.50 4.97 10.41
C LYS A 101 -3.37 3.92 10.41
N HIS A 102 -2.33 4.09 9.60
CA HIS A 102 -1.22 3.12 9.50
C HIS A 102 -0.29 3.14 10.71
N LEU A 103 0.03 4.31 11.27
CA LEU A 103 0.84 4.43 12.49
C LEU A 103 0.13 3.80 13.70
N ARG A 104 -1.20 3.90 13.80
CA ARG A 104 -1.97 3.17 14.84
C ARG A 104 -1.84 1.65 14.68
N GLN A 105 -1.76 1.13 13.46
CA GLN A 105 -1.56 -0.31 13.22
C GLN A 105 -0.13 -0.73 13.52
N LEU A 106 0.85 0.11 13.21
CA LEU A 106 2.24 -0.07 13.60
C LEU A 106 2.41 -0.12 15.12
N GLN A 107 1.81 0.84 15.84
CA GLN A 107 1.80 0.87 17.30
C GLN A 107 1.19 -0.42 17.88
N LYS A 108 0.06 -0.89 17.32
CA LYS A 108 -0.55 -2.18 17.73
C LYS A 108 0.40 -3.35 17.51
N ALA A 109 1.14 -3.38 16.40
CA ALA A 109 2.12 -4.43 16.15
C ALA A 109 3.23 -4.42 17.21
N ILE A 110 3.83 -3.25 17.48
CA ILE A 110 4.88 -3.11 18.50
C ILE A 110 4.39 -3.54 19.88
N MET A 111 3.25 -2.99 20.32
CA MET A 111 2.79 -3.15 21.71
C MET A 111 2.12 -4.50 22.00
N LYS A 112 1.38 -5.07 21.03
CA LYS A 112 0.60 -6.29 21.27
C LYS A 112 1.31 -7.54 20.78
N GLU A 113 2.18 -7.38 19.78
CA GLU A 113 2.81 -8.50 19.08
C GLU A 113 4.33 -8.51 19.32
N ASN A 114 4.86 -7.69 20.25
CA ASN A 114 6.27 -7.64 20.68
C ASN A 114 7.28 -7.60 19.52
N PHE A 115 7.10 -6.65 18.59
CA PHE A 115 8.06 -6.39 17.51
C PHE A 115 9.25 -5.55 17.99
N THR A 116 10.42 -5.81 17.40
CA THR A 116 11.57 -4.89 17.45
C THR A 116 11.65 -4.16 16.12
N ILE A 117 11.21 -2.90 16.13
CA ILE A 117 11.31 -1.98 14.99
C ILE A 117 12.34 -0.94 15.38
N ASN A 118 13.37 -0.75 14.55
CA ASN A 118 14.34 0.32 14.72
C ASN A 118 14.02 1.42 13.72
N GLU A 119 14.14 2.65 14.19
CA GLU A 119 14.05 3.89 13.42
C GLU A 119 15.35 4.20 12.67
#